data_AF-A0A8B6D3Y2-F1
#
_entry.id   AF-A0A8B6D3Y2-F1
#
_cell.length_a   1.000
_cell.length_b   1.000
_cell.length_c   1.000
_cell.angle_alpha   90.00
_cell.angle_beta   90.00
_cell.angle_gamma   90.00
#
_symmetry.space_group_name_H-M   'P 1'
#
loop_
_entity.id
_entity.type
_entity.pdbx_description
1 polymer ?
#
loop_
_entity_poly.entity_id
_entity_poly.type
_entity_poly.pdbx_seq_one_letter_code
_entity_poly.pdbx_strand_id
1 'polypeptide(L)'
;MDFIMCDETLPVIEDIAESCQNPLSLLIVRESNTPDGFVKLQLVINDVPCTHIHLPNVWDVNIPLECLTTDSLGRIVLFDIPSTPDDYIGSRCMNKPSAKHGPIDIVQCFRGKTWPSIAQEWIFRQRLFGWPLTNTIHEIASLGCFVVRKGHPYSSDKNLEWRISLSLQERKLMFCLTDVQYKCYYALKMCNRNLI
;
A
#
# COMPACT_ATOMS: atom_id res chain seq x y z
N MET A 1 -17.10 4.34 -2.30
CA MET A 1 -16.61 2.95 -2.09
C MET A 1 -15.21 2.95 -2.63
N ASP A 2 -14.24 2.53 -1.82
CA ASP A 2 -12.83 2.68 -2.17
C ASP A 2 -12.38 1.36 -2.81
N PHE A 3 -11.87 1.44 -4.03
CA PHE A 3 -11.35 0.30 -4.78
C PHE A 3 -9.84 0.35 -4.78
N ILE A 4 -9.25 -0.78 -4.42
CA ILE A 4 -7.80 -0.94 -4.42
C ILE A 4 -7.45 -1.67 -5.71
N MET A 5 -6.63 -1.02 -6.53
CA MET A 5 -6.00 -1.64 -7.68
C MET A 5 -4.60 -2.06 -7.27
N CYS A 6 -4.46 -3.35 -6.97
CA CYS A 6 -3.21 -3.92 -6.52
C CYS A 6 -2.42 -4.49 -7.69
N ASP A 7 -1.17 -4.08 -7.81
CA ASP A 7 -0.18 -4.77 -8.62
C ASP A 7 0.47 -5.87 -7.77
N GLU A 8 0.39 -7.11 -8.24
CA GLU A 8 0.96 -8.29 -7.58
C GLU A 8 2.26 -8.77 -8.25
N THR A 9 2.64 -8.17 -9.37
CA THR A 9 3.85 -8.53 -10.14
C THR A 9 5.12 -8.03 -9.46
N LEU A 10 5.01 -6.92 -8.74
CA LEU A 10 6.06 -6.29 -7.93
C LEU A 10 5.71 -6.42 -6.44
N PRO A 11 6.03 -7.56 -5.79
CA PRO A 11 5.77 -7.73 -4.37
C PRO A 11 6.62 -6.76 -3.54
N VAL A 12 6.03 -6.24 -2.48
CA VAL A 12 6.74 -5.47 -1.46
C VAL A 12 7.35 -6.43 -0.45
N ILE A 13 8.62 -6.21 -0.14
CA ILE A 13 9.43 -6.97 0.80
C ILE A 13 10.03 -6.05 1.86
N GLU A 14 10.25 -6.58 3.07
CA GLU A 14 10.92 -5.85 4.15
C GLU A 14 12.41 -6.18 4.28
N ASP A 15 12.80 -7.37 3.82
CA ASP A 15 14.18 -7.85 3.82
C ASP A 15 14.57 -8.28 2.41
N ILE A 16 15.79 -7.95 1.98
CA ILE A 16 16.32 -8.35 0.66
C ILE A 16 16.36 -9.86 0.52
N ALA A 17 16.53 -10.62 1.61
CA ALA A 17 16.48 -12.08 1.56
C ALA A 17 15.12 -12.61 1.03
N GLU A 18 14.04 -11.82 1.10
CA GLU A 18 12.73 -12.18 0.57
C GLU A 18 12.65 -12.07 -0.97
N SER A 19 13.56 -11.36 -1.65
CA SER A 19 13.54 -11.26 -3.12
C SER A 19 13.98 -12.54 -3.84
N CYS A 20 14.51 -13.53 -3.14
CA CYS A 20 14.89 -14.82 -3.75
C CYS A 20 13.74 -15.53 -4.49
N GLN A 21 12.48 -15.17 -4.18
CA GLN A 21 11.27 -15.72 -4.79
C GLN A 21 10.79 -14.95 -6.03
N ASN A 22 11.33 -13.77 -6.30
CA ASN A 22 10.94 -12.95 -7.45
C ASN A 22 12.11 -12.06 -7.93
N PRO A 23 12.53 -12.19 -9.20
CA PRO A 23 13.62 -11.38 -9.75
C PRO A 23 13.38 -9.87 -9.67
N LEU A 24 12.12 -9.43 -9.55
CA LEU A 24 11.74 -8.04 -9.35
C LEU A 24 10.90 -7.89 -8.08
N SER A 25 11.35 -7.05 -7.15
CA SER A 25 10.65 -6.78 -5.89
C SER A 25 10.82 -5.32 -5.46
N LEU A 26 9.98 -4.85 -4.54
CA LEU A 26 10.05 -3.51 -3.95
C LEU A 26 10.44 -3.59 -2.48
N LEU A 27 11.63 -3.13 -2.15
CA LEU A 27 12.13 -3.11 -0.77
C LEU A 27 11.57 -1.91 -0.02
N ILE A 28 11.07 -2.15 1.20
CA ILE A 28 10.75 -1.09 2.16
C ILE A 28 12.04 -0.47 2.70
N VAL A 29 12.20 0.82 2.45
CA VAL A 29 13.29 1.63 3.01
C VAL A 29 12.74 2.44 4.19
N ARG A 30 13.25 2.14 5.38
CA ARG A 30 12.89 2.85 6.62
C ARG A 30 13.94 3.91 6.92
N GLU A 31 13.53 5.17 6.89
CA GLU A 31 14.37 6.32 7.20
C GLU A 31 13.81 7.02 8.43
N SER A 32 14.69 7.62 9.24
CA SER A 32 14.31 8.28 10.50
C SER A 32 13.35 9.45 10.30
N ASN A 33 13.27 10.01 9.10
CA ASN A 33 12.37 11.12 8.76
C ASN A 33 11.02 10.66 8.18
N THR A 34 10.82 9.35 7.96
CA THR A 34 9.57 8.83 7.41
C THR A 34 8.53 8.66 8.53
N PRO A 35 7.32 9.24 8.40
CA PRO A 35 6.27 9.11 9.42
C PRO A 35 5.80 7.67 9.63
N ASP A 36 5.32 7.35 10.83
CA ASP A 36 4.75 6.04 11.15
C ASP A 36 3.59 5.67 10.22
N GLY A 37 3.59 4.42 9.77
CA GLY A 37 2.63 3.92 8.78
C GLY A 37 2.93 4.35 7.33
N PHE A 38 4.00 5.12 7.10
CA PHE A 38 4.53 5.43 5.77
C PHE A 38 5.89 4.77 5.56
N VAL A 39 6.24 4.53 4.30
CA VAL A 39 7.48 3.89 3.87
C VAL A 39 7.97 4.52 2.58
N LYS A 40 9.27 4.42 2.30
CA LYS A 40 9.82 4.66 0.96
C LYS A 40 10.06 3.30 0.31
N LEU A 41 9.96 3.23 -1.01
CA LEU A 41 10.15 1.97 -1.76
C LEU A 41 11.38 2.08 -2.64
N GLN A 42 12.14 1.00 -2.78
CA GLN A 42 13.28 0.90 -3.69
C GLN A 42 13.15 -0.35 -4.55
N LEU A 43 13.41 -0.24 -5.86
CA LEU A 43 13.40 -1.40 -6.75
C LEU A 43 14.60 -2.31 -6.44
N VAL A 44 14.33 -3.61 -6.34
CA VAL A 44 15.34 -4.66 -6.23
C VAL A 44 15.26 -5.53 -7.47
N ILE A 45 16.40 -5.72 -8.13
CA ILE A 45 16.55 -6.59 -9.30
C ILE A 45 17.53 -7.69 -8.94
N ASN A 46 17.10 -8.95 -8.97
CA ASN A 46 17.93 -10.12 -8.64
C ASN A 46 18.73 -9.92 -7.33
N ASP A 47 18.02 -9.61 -6.25
CA ASP A 47 18.58 -9.37 -4.90
C ASP A 47 19.51 -8.14 -4.78
N VAL A 48 19.59 -7.29 -5.81
CA VAL A 48 20.39 -6.05 -5.78
C VAL A 48 19.48 -4.82 -5.76
N PRO A 49 19.49 -4.02 -4.67
CA PRO A 49 18.82 -2.73 -4.64
C PRO A 49 19.40 -1.79 -5.68
N CYS A 50 18.52 -1.22 -6.49
CA CYS A 50 18.93 -0.33 -7.55
C CYS A 50 18.98 1.11 -7.07
N THR A 51 20.10 1.80 -7.34
CA THR A 51 20.36 3.18 -6.90
C THR A 51 20.40 4.19 -8.05
N HIS A 52 20.66 3.74 -9.27
CA HIS A 52 20.66 4.55 -10.48
C HIS A 52 19.96 3.78 -11.60
N ILE A 53 18.67 4.02 -11.76
CA ILE A 53 17.88 3.32 -12.78
C ILE A 53 17.51 4.31 -13.88
N HIS A 54 18.16 4.19 -15.03
CA HIS A 54 17.38 4.25 -16.26
C HIS A 54 16.57 2.96 -16.24
N LEU A 55 15.27 3.02 -16.00
CA LEU A 55 14.43 1.82 -16.11
C LEU A 55 14.71 1.31 -17.52
N PRO A 56 15.24 0.08 -17.69
CA PRO A 56 15.34 -0.46 -19.02
C PRO A 56 13.93 -0.34 -19.62
N ASN A 57 13.82 0.11 -20.88
CA ASN A 57 12.54 0.05 -21.58
C ASN A 57 12.18 -1.43 -21.67
N VAL A 58 11.53 -1.96 -20.64
CA VAL A 58 11.17 -3.38 -20.57
C VAL A 58 9.83 -3.52 -21.24
N TRP A 59 9.86 -3.53 -22.57
CA TRP A 59 8.71 -3.82 -23.42
C TRP A 59 8.21 -5.27 -23.29
N ASP A 60 8.88 -6.10 -22.48
CA ASP A 60 8.60 -7.54 -22.31
C ASP A 60 8.01 -7.93 -20.95
N VAL A 61 7.61 -6.96 -20.12
CA VAL A 61 6.76 -7.24 -18.95
C VAL A 61 5.47 -6.45 -19.10
N ASN A 62 4.34 -7.15 -19.05
CA ASN A 62 2.99 -6.56 -18.87
C ASN A 62 2.82 -5.91 -17.48
N ILE A 63 3.88 -5.28 -16.96
CA ILE A 63 3.89 -4.48 -15.76
C ILE A 63 3.96 -3.04 -16.25
N PRO A 64 3.10 -2.12 -15.80
CA PRO A 64 3.20 -0.70 -16.14
C PRO A 64 4.39 -0.05 -15.40
N LEU A 65 5.59 -0.62 -15.54
CA LEU A 65 6.87 -0.09 -15.03
C LEU A 65 7.22 1.24 -15.70
N GLU A 66 6.69 1.51 -16.89
CA GLU A 66 6.87 2.77 -17.64
C GLU A 66 6.43 4.02 -16.86
N CYS A 67 5.68 3.85 -15.77
CA CYS A 67 5.18 4.95 -14.93
C CYS A 67 5.92 5.08 -13.59
N LEU A 68 6.85 4.18 -13.25
CA LEU A 68 7.67 4.32 -12.06
C LEU A 68 8.85 5.23 -12.38
N THR A 69 9.15 6.14 -11.47
CA THR A 69 10.28 7.06 -11.59
C THR A 69 11.00 7.03 -10.26
N THR A 70 12.30 7.29 -10.28
CA THR A 70 13.12 7.21 -9.08
C THR A 70 13.83 8.52 -8.76
N ASP A 71 14.10 8.76 -7.48
CA ASP A 71 15.05 9.80 -7.07
C ASP A 71 16.50 9.37 -7.37
N SER A 72 17.46 10.22 -7.03
CA SER A 72 18.90 9.96 -7.20
C SER A 72 19.43 8.79 -6.38
N LEU A 73 18.63 8.25 -5.46
CA LEU A 73 18.96 7.11 -4.60
C LEU A 73 18.20 5.85 -5.03
N GLY A 74 17.42 5.91 -6.12
CA GLY A 74 16.64 4.78 -6.63
C GLY A 74 15.31 4.57 -5.91
N ARG A 75 14.87 5.52 -5.08
CA ARG A 75 13.59 5.43 -4.39
C ARG A 75 12.44 5.76 -5.33
N ILE A 76 11.37 5.00 -5.26
CA ILE A 76 10.20 5.17 -6.13
C ILE A 76 9.44 6.43 -5.74
N VAL A 77 9.27 7.31 -6.71
CA VAL A 77 8.58 8.58 -6.58
C VAL A 77 7.15 8.49 -7.10
N LEU A 78 6.25 9.12 -6.37
CA LEU A 78 4.89 9.45 -6.74
C LEU A 78 4.90 10.72 -7.60
N PHE A 79 4.86 10.58 -8.92
CA PHE A 79 4.60 11.73 -9.81
C PHE A 79 3.24 11.65 -10.47
N ASP A 80 2.50 12.75 -10.38
CA ASP A 80 1.36 12.97 -11.26
C ASP A 80 1.90 13.30 -12.65
N ILE A 81 1.72 12.42 -13.62
CA ILE A 81 1.98 12.78 -15.01
C ILE A 81 0.90 13.82 -15.38
N PRO A 82 1.26 15.01 -15.88
CA PRO A 82 0.27 15.98 -16.33
C PRO A 82 -0.64 15.29 -17.34
N SER A 83 -1.96 15.35 -17.11
CA SER A 83 -2.93 14.93 -18.10
C SER A 83 -2.64 15.70 -19.38
N THR A 84 -2.15 15.02 -20.42
CA THR A 84 -2.05 15.60 -21.75
C THR A 84 -3.44 16.12 -22.15
N PRO A 85 -3.56 17.27 -22.83
CA PRO A 85 -4.86 17.85 -23.17
C PRO A 85 -5.73 16.96 -24.07
N ASP A 86 -5.15 15.96 -24.72
CA ASP A 86 -5.86 15.05 -25.61
C ASP A 86 -6.20 13.74 -24.89
N ASP A 87 -7.49 13.61 -24.60
CA ASP A 87 -8.18 12.36 -24.32
C ASP A 87 -7.95 11.36 -25.48
N TYR A 88 -6.85 10.61 -25.41
CA TYR A 88 -6.74 9.35 -26.15
C TYR A 88 -7.63 8.31 -25.47
N ILE A 89 -8.87 8.29 -25.94
CA ILE A 89 -9.84 7.20 -25.80
C ILE A 89 -9.16 5.91 -26.27
N GLY A 90 -8.52 5.17 -25.37
CA GLY A 90 -7.93 3.87 -25.68
C GLY A 90 -6.81 3.39 -24.75
N SER A 91 -6.04 4.29 -24.13
CA SER A 91 -4.89 3.91 -23.29
C SER A 91 -5.17 4.20 -21.83
N ARG A 92 -5.25 3.14 -21.01
CA ARG A 92 -5.40 3.18 -19.55
C ARG A 92 -4.11 3.71 -18.88
N CYS A 93 -3.74 4.95 -19.14
CA CYS A 93 -2.69 5.64 -18.41
C CYS A 93 -3.27 6.14 -17.08
N MET A 94 -3.20 5.27 -16.08
CA MET A 94 -3.75 5.46 -14.74
C MET A 94 -2.82 6.36 -13.91
N ASN A 95 -2.90 7.68 -14.12
CA ASN A 95 -1.87 8.62 -13.63
C ASN A 95 -2.32 9.56 -12.49
N LYS A 96 -3.29 9.15 -11.66
CA LYS A 96 -3.65 9.87 -10.44
C LYS A 96 -3.48 8.98 -9.20
N PRO A 97 -2.94 9.48 -8.05
CA PRO A 97 -2.78 8.72 -6.81
C PRO A 97 -4.12 8.23 -6.25
N SER A 98 -5.16 9.00 -6.56
CA SER A 98 -6.57 8.66 -6.41
C SER A 98 -7.32 9.24 -7.61
N ALA A 99 -8.03 8.39 -8.36
CA ALA A 99 -8.93 8.86 -9.41
C ALA A 99 -10.37 8.80 -8.89
N LYS A 100 -10.95 9.96 -8.59
CA LYS A 100 -12.37 10.06 -8.25
C LYS A 100 -13.21 9.89 -9.51
N HIS A 101 -13.83 8.73 -9.66
CA HIS A 101 -14.84 8.49 -10.67
C HIS A 101 -16.21 8.56 -10.01
N GLY A 102 -16.71 9.79 -9.80
CA GLY A 102 -17.90 10.03 -8.98
C GLY A 102 -17.67 9.67 -7.50
N PRO A 103 -18.51 8.85 -6.85
CA PRO A 103 -18.37 8.47 -5.43
C PRO A 103 -17.32 7.38 -5.17
N ILE A 104 -16.53 7.04 -6.19
CA ILE A 104 -15.57 5.94 -6.19
C ILE A 104 -14.16 6.50 -6.04
N ASP A 105 -13.45 6.07 -5.00
CA ASP A 105 -12.03 6.37 -4.78
C ASP A 105 -11.21 5.17 -5.25
N ILE A 106 -10.41 5.34 -6.31
CA ILE A 106 -9.55 4.27 -6.84
C ILE A 106 -8.12 4.56 -6.42
N VAL A 107 -7.51 3.66 -5.64
CA VAL A 107 -6.16 3.82 -5.11
C VAL A 107 -5.26 2.71 -5.65
N GLN A 108 -4.12 3.10 -6.22
CA GLN A 108 -3.07 2.18 -6.66
C GLN A 108 -2.26 1.68 -5.46
N CYS A 109 -1.88 0.41 -5.49
CA CYS A 109 -1.00 -0.15 -4.47
C CYS A 109 -0.15 -1.31 -4.98
N PHE A 110 0.87 -1.62 -4.19
CA PHE A 110 1.63 -2.86 -4.31
C PHE A 110 1.27 -3.83 -3.19
N ARG A 111 1.48 -5.12 -3.46
CA ARG A 111 1.16 -6.18 -2.51
C ARG A 111 2.34 -6.46 -1.56
N GLY A 112 2.15 -6.22 -0.27
CA GLY A 112 3.01 -6.80 0.78
C GLY A 112 2.48 -8.17 1.19
N LYS A 113 3.26 -9.23 0.97
CA LYS A 113 2.82 -10.61 1.27
C LYS A 113 2.87 -10.93 2.77
N THR A 114 3.72 -10.24 3.51
CA THR A 114 3.94 -10.43 4.94
C THR A 114 3.25 -9.35 5.76
N TRP A 115 2.97 -9.69 7.02
CA TRP A 115 2.44 -8.72 7.98
C TRP A 115 3.50 -7.65 8.25
N PRO A 116 3.15 -6.36 8.19
CA PRO A 116 4.15 -5.31 8.29
C PRO A 116 4.74 -5.27 9.71
N SER A 117 6.07 -5.19 9.81
CA SER A 117 6.77 -5.27 11.10
C SER A 117 6.36 -4.15 12.07
N ILE A 118 5.97 -2.99 11.55
CA ILE A 118 5.46 -1.86 12.35
C ILE A 118 4.12 -2.14 13.05
N ALA A 119 3.38 -3.17 12.61
CA ALA A 119 2.12 -3.59 13.20
C ALA A 119 2.25 -4.92 13.97
N GLN A 120 3.48 -5.39 14.24
CA GLN A 120 3.73 -6.69 14.85
C GLN A 120 3.17 -6.80 16.27
N GLU A 121 3.14 -5.70 17.01
CA GLU A 121 2.52 -5.57 18.33
C GLU A 121 1.03 -5.95 18.31
N TRP A 122 0.34 -5.69 17.19
CA TRP A 122 -1.09 -5.99 17.07
C TRP A 122 -1.37 -7.49 17.18
N ILE A 123 -0.47 -8.34 16.69
CA ILE A 123 -0.61 -9.79 16.77
C ILE A 123 -0.58 -10.23 18.25
N PHE A 124 0.43 -9.76 18.99
CA PHE A 124 0.73 -10.26 20.33
C PHE A 124 0.09 -9.49 21.49
N ARG A 125 -0.55 -8.34 21.22
CA ARG A 125 -1.14 -7.51 22.29
C ARG A 125 -2.15 -8.29 23.14
N GLN A 126 -2.13 -8.02 24.45
CA GLN A 126 -3.08 -8.59 25.39
C GLN A 126 -4.51 -8.13 25.07
N ARG A 127 -5.46 -9.07 25.06
CA ARG A 127 -6.88 -8.81 24.76
C ARG A 127 -7.72 -9.23 25.96
N LEU A 128 -8.25 -8.26 26.69
CA LEU A 128 -9.01 -8.48 27.94
C LEU A 128 -10.23 -9.38 27.75
N PHE A 129 -10.88 -9.31 26.59
CA PHE A 129 -12.12 -10.05 26.29
C PHE A 129 -11.93 -11.09 25.18
N GLY A 130 -10.69 -11.45 24.84
CA GLY A 130 -10.39 -12.51 23.87
C GLY A 130 -10.87 -12.27 22.43
N TRP A 131 -11.29 -11.03 22.08
CA TRP A 131 -11.66 -10.66 20.72
C TRP A 131 -10.52 -9.92 19.99
N PRO A 132 -10.27 -10.22 18.71
CA PRO A 132 -10.77 -11.39 17.97
C PRO A 132 -10.08 -12.68 18.45
N LEU A 133 -10.66 -13.83 18.08
CA LEU A 133 -10.09 -15.15 18.40
C LEU A 133 -8.68 -15.29 17.83
N THR A 134 -7.82 -16.07 18.49
CA THR A 134 -6.43 -16.32 18.06
C THR A 134 -6.33 -16.79 16.61
N ASN A 135 -7.21 -17.71 16.18
CA ASN A 135 -7.24 -18.17 14.79
C ASN A 135 -7.56 -17.03 13.81
N THR A 136 -8.48 -16.13 14.18
CA THR A 136 -8.81 -14.94 13.38
C THR A 136 -7.62 -13.97 13.32
N ILE A 137 -6.85 -13.81 14.40
CA ILE A 137 -5.62 -13.00 14.40
C ILE A 137 -4.61 -13.56 13.39
N HIS A 138 -4.35 -14.87 13.42
CA HIS A 138 -3.41 -15.50 12.48
C HIS A 138 -3.90 -15.42 11.04
N GLU A 139 -5.21 -15.63 10.80
CA GLU A 139 -5.80 -15.46 9.48
C GLU A 139 -5.64 -14.02 8.98
N ILE A 140 -5.86 -13.02 9.83
CA ILE A 140 -5.66 -11.61 9.46
C ILE A 140 -4.19 -11.32 9.17
N ALA A 141 -3.28 -11.83 9.99
CA ALA A 141 -1.85 -11.63 9.82
C ALA A 141 -1.34 -12.23 8.51
N SER A 142 -1.85 -13.40 8.11
CA SER A 142 -1.47 -14.07 6.86
C SER A 142 -1.95 -13.33 5.60
N LEU A 143 -2.88 -12.39 5.72
CA LEU A 143 -3.30 -11.52 4.62
C LEU A 143 -2.25 -10.45 4.29
N GLY A 144 -1.12 -10.35 4.98
CA GLY A 144 -0.07 -9.37 4.69
C GLY A 144 -0.52 -7.91 4.79
N CYS A 145 -0.19 -7.07 3.80
CA CYS A 145 -0.68 -5.69 3.71
C CYS A 145 -0.70 -5.16 2.26
N PHE A 146 -1.23 -3.94 2.08
CA PHE A 146 -1.04 -3.16 0.86
C PHE A 146 -0.14 -1.97 1.13
N VAL A 147 0.64 -1.57 0.14
CA VAL A 147 1.41 -0.32 0.18
C VAL A 147 0.85 0.60 -0.89
N VAL A 148 0.07 1.59 -0.44
CA VAL A 148 -0.75 2.43 -1.31
C VAL A 148 -0.02 3.71 -1.69
N ARG A 149 -0.35 4.20 -2.89
CA ARG A 149 0.19 5.40 -3.50
C ARG A 149 -0.33 6.68 -2.81
N LYS A 150 0.15 6.95 -1.59
CA LYS A 150 -0.29 8.10 -0.79
C LYS A 150 0.83 8.56 0.15
N GLY A 151 1.36 9.74 -0.10
CA GLY A 151 2.32 10.40 0.78
C GLY A 151 1.69 11.00 2.03
N HIS A 152 2.51 11.24 3.06
CA HIS A 152 2.03 11.92 4.25
C HIS A 152 1.75 13.40 3.91
N PRO A 153 0.56 13.95 4.25
CA PRO A 153 0.13 15.27 3.77
C PRO A 153 1.03 16.43 4.23
N TYR A 154 1.76 16.25 5.33
CA TYR A 154 2.63 17.26 5.93
C TYR A 154 4.13 16.95 5.83
N SER A 155 4.51 15.88 5.11
CA SER A 155 5.93 15.54 4.94
C SER A 155 6.56 16.34 3.79
N SER A 156 7.83 16.74 3.96
CA SER A 156 8.65 17.27 2.86
C SER A 156 8.87 16.24 1.76
N ASP A 157 8.89 14.96 2.14
CA ASP A 157 9.19 13.83 1.27
C ASP A 157 7.90 13.13 0.80
N LYS A 158 6.75 13.81 0.85
CA LYS A 158 5.43 13.23 0.50
C LYS A 158 5.41 12.51 -0.86
N ASN A 159 6.24 12.96 -1.81
CA ASN A 159 6.29 12.34 -3.14
C ASN A 159 7.09 11.04 -3.13
N LEU A 160 7.89 10.74 -2.10
CA LEU A 160 8.63 9.47 -1.95
C LEU A 160 7.92 8.47 -1.04
N GLU A 161 6.91 8.95 -0.32
CA GLU A 161 6.25 8.19 0.72
C GLU A 161 5.03 7.43 0.19
N TRP A 162 4.96 6.17 0.59
CA TRP A 162 3.86 5.26 0.36
C TRP A 162 3.25 4.89 1.70
N ARG A 163 1.92 4.76 1.76
CA ARG A 163 1.23 4.45 3.02
C ARG A 163 0.97 2.96 3.13
N ILE A 164 1.28 2.36 4.28
CA ILE A 164 0.84 1.01 4.60
C ILE A 164 -0.67 1.03 4.84
N SER A 165 -1.40 0.12 4.19
CA SER A 165 -2.85 0.01 4.25
C SER A 165 -3.23 -1.41 4.68
N LEU A 166 -4.00 -1.48 5.77
CA LEU A 166 -4.57 -2.71 6.32
C LEU A 166 -6.04 -2.87 5.97
N SER A 167 -6.50 -2.26 4.88
CA SER A 167 -7.91 -2.24 4.47
C SER A 167 -8.52 -3.64 4.26
N LEU A 168 -7.75 -4.63 3.80
CA LEU A 168 -8.22 -6.01 3.65
C LEU A 168 -8.44 -6.67 5.02
N GLN A 169 -7.53 -6.42 5.95
CA GLN A 169 -7.51 -6.90 7.32
C GLN A 169 -8.65 -6.27 8.13
N GLU A 170 -8.82 -4.95 8.02
CA GLU A 170 -9.93 -4.20 8.59
C GLU A 170 -11.28 -4.73 8.11
N ARG A 171 -11.40 -4.98 6.80
CA ARG A 171 -12.61 -5.58 6.22
C ARG A 171 -12.87 -6.97 6.79
N LYS A 172 -11.84 -7.82 6.93
CA LYS A 172 -11.98 -9.14 7.55
C LYS A 172 -12.43 -9.03 9.01
N LEU A 173 -11.84 -8.12 9.79
CA LEU A 173 -12.23 -7.84 11.17
C LEU A 173 -13.69 -7.42 11.29
N MET A 174 -14.16 -6.56 10.38
CA MET A 174 -15.55 -6.12 10.35
C MET A 174 -16.53 -7.28 10.18
N PHE A 175 -16.18 -8.31 9.40
CA PHE A 175 -16.98 -9.52 9.24
C PHE A 175 -16.93 -10.46 10.45
N CYS A 176 -16.00 -10.25 11.38
CA CYS A 176 -15.88 -11.01 12.62
C CYS A 176 -16.58 -10.34 13.82
N LEU A 177 -17.25 -9.21 13.60
CA LEU A 177 -18.05 -8.55 14.64
C LEU A 177 -19.37 -9.30 14.86
N THR A 178 -19.81 -9.36 16.11
CA THR A 178 -21.18 -9.75 16.43
C THR A 178 -22.17 -8.67 16.00
N ASP A 179 -23.45 -9.00 15.88
CA ASP A 179 -24.50 -8.02 15.54
C ASP A 179 -24.51 -6.81 16.47
N VAL A 180 -24.29 -7.03 17.77
CA VAL A 180 -24.23 -5.94 18.76
C VAL A 180 -22.99 -5.07 18.53
N GLN A 181 -21.81 -5.69 18.37
CA GLN A 181 -20.56 -4.96 18.10
C GLN A 181 -20.64 -4.16 16.80
N TYR A 182 -21.22 -4.75 15.74
CA TYR A 182 -21.42 -4.09 14.46
C TYR A 182 -22.35 -2.88 14.58
N LYS A 183 -23.49 -3.01 15.28
CA LYS A 183 -24.41 -1.90 15.54
C LYS A 183 -23.74 -0.78 16.34
N CYS A 184 -22.97 -1.12 17.38
CA CYS A 184 -22.20 -0.14 18.15
C CYS A 184 -21.15 0.58 17.29
N TYR A 185 -20.38 -0.16 16.50
CA TYR A 185 -19.41 0.41 15.56
C TYR A 185 -20.09 1.36 14.55
N TYR A 186 -21.21 0.93 13.98
CA TYR A 186 -21.97 1.74 13.02
C TYR A 186 -22.50 3.02 13.65
N ALA A 187 -23.10 2.93 14.84
CA ALA A 187 -23.57 4.11 15.58
C ALA A 187 -22.42 5.09 15.86
N LEU A 188 -21.27 4.60 16.34
CA LEU A 188 -20.08 5.42 16.58
C LEU A 188 -19.59 6.11 15.30
N LYS A 189 -19.55 5.37 14.19
CA LYS A 189 -19.15 5.89 12.88
C LYS A 189 -20.09 7.00 12.39
N MET A 190 -21.39 6.86 12.64
CA MET A 190 -22.38 7.89 12.30
C MET A 190 -22.22 9.13 13.17
N CYS A 191 -22.02 8.97 14.48
CA CYS A 191 -21.74 10.10 15.38
C CYS A 191 -20.48 10.87 14.94
N ASN A 192 -19.40 10.15 14.59
CA ASN A 192 -18.16 10.80 14.17
C ASN A 192 -18.28 11.53 12.81
N ARG A 193 -19.15 11.05 11.91
CA ARG A 193 -19.45 11.75 10.65
C ARG A 193 -20.27 13.02 10.82
N ASN A 194 -21.00 13.16 11.93
CA ASN A 194 -21.81 14.34 12.24
C ASN A 194 -21.05 15.37 13.10
N LEU A 195 -19.78 15.11 13.42
CA LEU A 195 -18.93 15.95 14.29
C LEU A 195 -17.74 16.57 13.55
N ILE A 196 -17.65 16.42 12.22
CA ILE A 196 -16.63 17.01 11.35
C ILE A 196 -17.32 17.67 10.16
#